data_AF-A0A437A0A2-F1
#
_entry.id   AF-A0A437A0A2-F1
#
_cell.length_a   1.000
_cell.length_b   1.000
_cell.length_c   1.000
_cell.angle_alpha   90.00
_cell.angle_beta   90.00
_cell.angle_gamma   90.00
#
_symmetry.space_group_name_H-M   'P 1'
#
loop_
_entity.id
_entity.type
_entity.pdbx_description
1 polymer ?
#
loop_
_entity_poly.entity_id
_entity_poly.type
_entity_poly.pdbx_seq_one_letter_code
_entity_poly.pdbx_strand_id
1 'polypeptide(L)'
;MSHLRGRLPAPLPKCTNNVERCNFPLNITGAATVSYFLWKTFQFANLYFLKPSKLYKYRAVKSPKGETPWALITGSSDGIGKALAIELASKGFNIIVHGRTPSKIAKLAADLEAQYKIETKTLALDATDPVLSIDEPVLNAIGDIKITILINCVGGISIAAKRVYDPLVERTESEIDRVFSINGRFMTQLIRVLLPRMTEPGVIINVGSTSAYGLPWVQLYSGAKGYLNSLSIALNAEMYATGRDIEVIAVTPGSVAGTPGFKYAVGSFLPDTKTIARSILDRIGSGQTVVSPYWVQGLQEILFSFPGPQMYKKMVANVMRSMKEVEDKDLAAQK
;
A
#
# COMPACT_ATOMS: atom_id res chain seq x y z
N MET A 1 45.62 -55.57 -68.25
CA MET A 1 46.57 -54.74 -67.48
C MET A 1 46.02 -53.31 -67.50
N SER A 2 45.12 -52.94 -66.59
CA SER A 2 45.35 -52.52 -65.19
C SER A 2 45.45 -50.98 -65.09
N HIS A 3 44.58 -50.41 -64.24
CA HIS A 3 44.66 -49.07 -63.61
C HIS A 3 44.38 -47.85 -64.53
N LEU A 4 43.51 -46.87 -64.25
CA LEU A 4 42.88 -46.40 -63.00
C LEU A 4 41.46 -45.84 -63.27
N ARG A 5 40.50 -46.19 -62.41
CA ARG A 5 39.21 -45.49 -62.28
C ARG A 5 39.43 -44.22 -61.45
N GLY A 6 39.43 -43.06 -62.09
CA GLY A 6 39.29 -41.77 -61.39
C GLY A 6 37.82 -41.53 -61.04
N ARG A 7 37.46 -41.65 -59.76
CA ARG A 7 36.16 -41.18 -59.24
C ARG A 7 36.17 -39.66 -59.22
N LEU A 8 35.26 -39.02 -59.95
CA LEU A 8 34.91 -37.61 -59.76
C LEU A 8 34.42 -37.41 -58.31
N PRO A 9 34.83 -36.33 -57.62
CA PRO A 9 34.32 -36.02 -56.29
C PRO A 9 32.82 -35.68 -56.36
N ALA A 10 32.05 -36.20 -55.41
CA ALA A 10 30.64 -35.88 -55.25
C ALA A 10 30.44 -34.36 -55.07
N PRO A 11 29.35 -33.78 -55.58
CA PRO A 11 29.06 -32.37 -55.37
C PRO A 11 28.87 -32.11 -53.87
N LEU A 12 29.51 -31.05 -53.35
CA LEU A 12 29.31 -30.56 -51.99
C LEU A 12 27.81 -30.33 -51.73
N PRO A 13 27.31 -30.63 -50.52
CA PRO A 13 25.91 -30.42 -50.20
C PRO A 13 25.56 -28.94 -50.34
N LYS A 14 24.59 -28.64 -51.19
CA LYS A 14 23.98 -27.32 -51.29
C LYS A 14 23.48 -26.93 -49.90
N CYS A 15 23.99 -25.83 -49.36
CA CYS A 15 23.41 -25.16 -48.21
C CYS A 15 21.94 -24.84 -48.52
N THR A 16 21.04 -25.68 -48.03
CA THR A 16 19.59 -25.46 -48.09
C THR A 16 19.15 -24.99 -46.71
N ASN A 17 18.46 -23.84 -46.72
CA ASN A 17 17.64 -23.29 -45.65
C ASN A 17 18.33 -22.78 -44.37
N ASN A 18 19.14 -21.71 -44.50
CA ASN A 18 19.46 -20.85 -43.36
C ASN A 18 18.26 -20.03 -42.83
N VAL A 19 17.21 -19.84 -43.63
CA VAL A 19 16.03 -19.04 -43.24
C VAL A 19 15.15 -19.76 -42.20
N GLU A 20 14.94 -21.08 -42.34
CA GLU A 20 14.13 -21.86 -41.39
C GLU A 20 14.82 -22.01 -40.02
N ARG A 21 16.15 -22.14 -39.99
CA ARG A 21 16.92 -22.18 -38.74
C ARG A 21 16.95 -20.85 -37.98
N CYS A 22 16.88 -19.71 -38.68
CA CYS A 22 16.80 -18.39 -38.04
C CYS A 22 15.38 -18.04 -37.55
N ASN A 23 14.33 -18.57 -38.18
CA ASN A 23 12.93 -18.33 -37.78
C ASN A 23 12.53 -19.08 -36.51
N PHE A 24 13.11 -20.25 -36.25
CA PHE A 24 12.81 -21.06 -35.07
C PHE A 24 13.08 -20.34 -33.72
N PRO A 25 14.27 -19.75 -33.47
CA PRO A 25 14.51 -19.01 -32.23
C PRO A 25 13.67 -17.73 -32.12
N LEU A 26 13.37 -17.06 -33.23
CA LEU A 26 12.51 -15.86 -33.23
C LEU A 26 11.05 -16.19 -32.88
N ASN A 27 10.55 -17.32 -33.38
CA ASN A 27 9.20 -17.79 -33.04
C ASN A 27 9.09 -18.20 -31.57
N ILE A 28 10.13 -18.85 -31.01
CA ILE A 28 10.17 -19.22 -29.59
C ILE A 28 10.23 -17.99 -28.70
N THR A 29 11.11 -17.03 -29.00
CA THR A 29 11.19 -15.78 -28.21
C THR A 29 9.92 -14.95 -28.33
N GLY A 30 9.31 -14.90 -29.52
CA GLY A 30 8.01 -14.27 -29.74
C GLY A 30 6.91 -14.93 -28.91
N ALA A 31 6.77 -16.26 -28.98
CA ALA A 31 5.78 -17.01 -28.21
C ALA A 31 5.99 -16.87 -26.69
N ALA A 32 7.22 -16.92 -26.21
CA ALA A 32 7.55 -16.71 -24.79
C ALA A 32 7.18 -15.30 -24.32
N THR A 33 7.46 -14.28 -25.14
CA THR A 33 7.13 -12.88 -24.84
C THR A 33 5.61 -12.69 -24.77
N VAL A 34 4.87 -13.18 -25.77
CA VAL A 34 3.40 -13.11 -25.77
C VAL A 34 2.81 -13.85 -24.56
N SER A 35 3.31 -15.05 -24.27
CA SER A 35 2.86 -15.85 -23.12
C SER A 35 3.10 -15.13 -21.80
N TYR A 36 4.26 -14.45 -21.64
CA TYR A 36 4.56 -13.64 -20.48
C TYR A 36 3.56 -12.48 -20.30
N PHE A 37 3.26 -11.73 -21.36
CA PHE A 37 2.30 -10.62 -21.29
C PHE A 37 0.86 -11.09 -21.07
N LEU A 38 0.45 -12.21 -21.68
CA LEU A 38 -0.84 -12.84 -21.40
C LEU A 38 -0.94 -13.25 -19.94
N TRP A 39 0.11 -13.87 -19.40
CA TRP A 39 0.18 -14.22 -17.98
C TRP A 39 0.10 -13.01 -17.07
N LYS A 40 0.85 -11.94 -17.35
CA LYS A 40 0.79 -10.67 -16.59
C LYS A 40 -0.60 -10.03 -16.65
N THR A 41 -1.23 -10.04 -17.81
CA THR A 41 -2.59 -9.54 -18.01
C THR A 41 -3.60 -10.37 -17.22
N PHE A 42 -3.47 -11.69 -17.25
CA PHE A 42 -4.28 -12.59 -16.43
C PHE A 42 -4.06 -12.36 -14.94
N GLN A 43 -2.81 -12.20 -14.47
CA GLN A 43 -2.52 -11.90 -13.06
C GLN A 43 -3.17 -10.59 -12.61
N PHE A 44 -3.11 -9.55 -13.44
CA PHE A 44 -3.77 -8.27 -13.18
C PHE A 44 -5.30 -8.43 -13.12
N ALA A 45 -5.90 -9.08 -14.13
CA ALA A 45 -7.33 -9.30 -14.17
C ALA A 45 -7.82 -10.16 -13.00
N ASN A 46 -7.05 -11.21 -12.66
CA ASN A 46 -7.32 -12.07 -11.52
C ASN A 46 -7.29 -11.30 -10.20
N LEU A 47 -6.29 -10.44 -10.00
CA LEU A 47 -6.16 -9.62 -8.81
C LEU A 47 -7.32 -8.62 -8.66
N TYR A 48 -7.68 -7.89 -9.72
CA TYR A 48 -8.63 -6.77 -9.61
C TYR A 48 -10.09 -7.13 -9.89
N PHE A 49 -10.37 -8.17 -10.68
CA PHE A 49 -11.74 -8.44 -11.14
C PHE A 49 -12.24 -9.85 -10.78
N LEU A 50 -11.36 -10.85 -10.64
CA LEU A 50 -11.81 -12.24 -10.44
C LEU A 50 -11.70 -12.73 -8.99
N LYS A 51 -10.70 -12.27 -8.23
CA LYS A 51 -10.42 -12.75 -6.87
C LYS A 51 -11.20 -11.92 -5.83
N PRO A 52 -12.21 -12.50 -5.15
CA PRO A 52 -12.97 -11.78 -4.14
C PRO A 52 -12.16 -11.59 -2.85
N SER A 53 -12.54 -10.56 -2.08
CA SER A 53 -12.00 -10.31 -0.75
C SER A 53 -12.28 -11.48 0.21
N LYS A 54 -11.30 -11.79 1.06
CA LYS A 54 -11.48 -12.72 2.20
C LYS A 54 -11.87 -12.03 3.50
N LEU A 55 -12.32 -10.77 3.47
CA LEU A 55 -12.72 -10.02 4.67
C LEU A 55 -13.75 -10.77 5.55
N TYR A 56 -14.64 -11.56 4.93
CA TYR A 56 -15.64 -12.36 5.66
C TYR A 56 -15.02 -13.39 6.64
N LYS A 57 -13.81 -13.91 6.36
CA LYS A 57 -13.08 -14.83 7.25
C LYS A 57 -12.86 -14.19 8.61
N TYR A 58 -12.49 -12.90 8.61
CA TYR A 58 -12.22 -12.12 9.81
C TYR A 58 -13.50 -11.71 10.54
N ARG A 59 -14.61 -11.56 9.82
CA ARG A 59 -15.92 -11.30 10.43
C ARG A 59 -16.46 -12.52 11.18
N ALA A 60 -16.16 -13.71 10.69
CA ALA A 60 -16.60 -14.98 11.29
C ALA A 60 -15.79 -15.37 12.55
N VAL A 61 -14.70 -14.66 12.85
CA VAL A 61 -13.92 -14.87 14.08
C VAL A 61 -14.79 -14.50 15.26
N LYS A 62 -15.33 -15.51 15.94
CA LYS A 62 -15.93 -15.34 17.25
C LYS A 62 -14.80 -15.26 18.27
N SER A 63 -14.81 -14.21 19.10
CA SER A 63 -14.06 -14.24 20.37
C SER A 63 -14.41 -15.53 21.14
N PRO A 64 -13.55 -16.06 22.03
CA PRO A 64 -13.90 -17.19 22.91
C PRO A 64 -15.23 -17.00 23.67
N LYS A 65 -15.66 -15.74 23.84
CA LYS A 65 -16.94 -15.33 24.45
C LYS A 65 -18.09 -15.12 23.46
N GLY A 66 -17.90 -15.44 22.17
CA GLY A 66 -18.88 -15.19 21.10
C GLY A 66 -18.96 -13.74 20.61
N GLU A 67 -18.04 -12.87 21.04
CA GLU A 67 -18.09 -11.43 20.80
C GLU A 67 -17.70 -11.06 19.35
N THR A 68 -18.24 -9.92 18.93
CA THR A 68 -17.97 -9.26 17.65
C THR A 68 -16.47 -8.93 17.48
N PRO A 69 -15.84 -9.26 16.34
CA PRO A 69 -14.44 -8.91 16.07
C PRO A 69 -14.21 -7.41 16.03
N TRP A 70 -13.02 -7.01 16.50
CA TRP A 70 -12.59 -5.62 16.63
C TRP A 70 -11.56 -5.24 15.57
N ALA A 71 -11.71 -4.03 15.02
CA ALA A 71 -10.75 -3.40 14.13
C ALA A 71 -10.20 -2.11 14.74
N LEU A 72 -8.87 -1.94 14.74
CA LEU A 72 -8.22 -0.69 15.11
C LEU A 72 -7.74 0.02 13.85
N ILE A 73 -8.16 1.26 13.64
CA ILE A 73 -7.78 2.07 12.47
C ILE A 73 -7.09 3.35 12.93
N THR A 74 -5.81 3.50 12.61
CA THR A 74 -5.06 4.72 12.93
C THR A 74 -5.39 5.85 11.97
N GLY A 75 -5.53 7.09 12.49
CA GLY A 75 -5.81 8.25 11.62
C GLY A 75 -7.24 8.23 11.10
N SER A 76 -8.16 7.64 11.86
CA SER A 76 -9.56 7.43 11.45
C SER A 76 -10.46 8.64 11.64
N SER A 77 -9.95 9.75 12.19
CA SER A 77 -10.76 10.97 12.35
C SER A 77 -11.12 11.66 11.02
N ASP A 78 -10.39 11.38 9.93
CA ASP A 78 -10.61 11.99 8.61
C ASP A 78 -10.11 11.10 7.47
N GLY A 79 -10.33 11.52 6.21
CA GLY A 79 -9.70 10.94 5.03
C GLY A 79 -10.00 9.45 4.81
N ILE A 80 -8.98 8.71 4.38
CA ILE A 80 -9.06 7.26 4.09
C ILE A 80 -9.38 6.48 5.38
N GLY A 81 -8.76 6.85 6.51
CA GLY A 81 -8.97 6.15 7.78
C GLY A 81 -10.42 6.23 8.25
N LYS A 82 -11.06 7.40 8.11
CA LYS A 82 -12.50 7.55 8.41
C LYS A 82 -13.36 6.68 7.50
N ALA A 83 -13.08 6.66 6.21
CA ALA A 83 -13.80 5.84 5.25
C ALA A 83 -13.65 4.33 5.55
N LEU A 84 -12.46 3.88 5.95
CA LEU A 84 -12.21 2.50 6.38
C LEU A 84 -12.97 2.14 7.66
N ALA A 85 -13.01 3.04 8.65
CA ALA A 85 -13.78 2.83 9.87
C ALA A 85 -15.28 2.68 9.57
N ILE A 86 -15.84 3.53 8.69
CA ILE A 86 -17.24 3.47 8.25
C ILE A 86 -17.53 2.16 7.50
N GLU A 87 -16.67 1.79 6.54
CA GLU A 87 -16.87 0.57 5.74
C GLU A 87 -16.78 -0.70 6.61
N LEU A 88 -15.87 -0.77 7.57
CA LEU A 88 -15.78 -1.89 8.52
C LEU A 88 -16.96 -1.91 9.51
N ALA A 89 -17.38 -0.75 10.03
CA ALA A 89 -18.56 -0.65 10.89
C ALA A 89 -19.83 -1.14 10.16
N SER A 90 -20.01 -0.77 8.89
CA SER A 90 -21.12 -1.24 8.06
C SER A 90 -21.14 -2.76 7.83
N LYS A 91 -19.99 -3.42 8.01
CA LYS A 91 -19.82 -4.88 7.94
C LYS A 91 -19.89 -5.53 9.34
N GLY A 92 -20.19 -4.73 10.36
CA GLY A 92 -20.47 -5.15 11.72
C GLY A 92 -19.24 -5.29 12.62
N PHE A 93 -18.06 -4.83 12.23
CA PHE A 93 -16.90 -4.85 13.12
C PHE A 93 -17.04 -3.78 14.20
N ASN A 94 -16.64 -4.10 15.44
CA ASN A 94 -16.42 -3.09 16.47
C ASN A 94 -15.16 -2.28 16.13
N ILE A 95 -15.15 -0.99 16.44
CA ILE A 95 -14.11 -0.07 15.94
C ILE A 95 -13.37 0.61 17.08
N ILE A 96 -12.04 0.52 17.06
CA ILE A 96 -11.16 1.38 17.85
C ILE A 96 -10.70 2.55 16.96
N VAL A 97 -11.21 3.74 17.26
CA VAL A 97 -10.94 4.98 16.53
C VAL A 97 -9.69 5.64 17.10
N HIS A 98 -8.63 5.75 16.30
CA HIS A 98 -7.41 6.44 16.68
C HIS A 98 -7.23 7.77 15.94
N GLY A 99 -6.80 8.79 16.69
CA GLY A 99 -6.41 10.09 16.17
C GLY A 99 -5.94 11.01 17.28
N ARG A 100 -5.36 12.16 16.93
CA ARG A 100 -4.74 13.06 17.91
C ARG A 100 -5.71 14.02 18.62
N THR A 101 -6.94 14.16 18.11
CA THR A 101 -7.92 15.13 18.64
C THR A 101 -9.07 14.38 19.31
N PRO A 102 -9.12 14.32 20.66
CA PRO A 102 -10.10 13.53 21.41
C PRO A 102 -11.55 13.81 21.01
N SER A 103 -11.92 15.08 20.82
CA SER A 103 -13.28 15.46 20.45
C SER A 103 -13.70 14.95 19.06
N LYS A 104 -12.79 14.92 18.08
CA LYS A 104 -13.08 14.41 16.73
C LYS A 104 -13.26 12.90 16.72
N ILE A 105 -12.41 12.17 17.45
CA ILE A 105 -12.51 10.70 17.50
C ILE A 105 -13.71 10.25 18.34
N ALA A 106 -14.04 10.95 19.42
CA ALA A 106 -15.24 10.69 20.22
C ALA A 106 -16.52 10.94 19.41
N LYS A 107 -16.55 12.01 18.61
CA LYS A 107 -17.68 12.26 17.70
C LYS A 107 -17.85 11.13 16.68
N LEU A 108 -16.78 10.73 16.00
CA LEU A 108 -16.85 9.63 15.03
C LEU A 108 -17.29 8.31 15.69
N ALA A 109 -16.75 8.00 16.87
CA ALA A 109 -17.15 6.83 17.65
C ALA A 109 -18.67 6.82 17.88
N ALA A 110 -19.23 7.91 18.42
CA ALA A 110 -20.67 8.03 18.64
C ALA A 110 -21.49 7.92 17.34
N ASP A 111 -21.05 8.54 16.24
CA ASP A 111 -21.72 8.47 14.95
C ASP A 111 -21.77 7.01 14.44
N LEU A 112 -20.68 6.24 14.61
CA LEU A 112 -20.59 4.83 14.18
C LEU A 112 -21.50 3.93 15.03
N GLU A 113 -21.53 4.10 16.35
CA GLU A 113 -22.39 3.34 17.26
C GLU A 113 -23.87 3.58 16.94
N ALA A 114 -24.25 4.84 16.75
CA ALA A 114 -25.62 5.23 16.45
C ALA A 114 -26.11 4.61 15.14
N GLN A 115 -25.27 4.66 14.10
CA GLN A 115 -25.62 4.23 12.74
C GLN A 115 -25.56 2.71 12.54
N TYR A 116 -24.55 2.02 13.08
CA TYR A 116 -24.27 0.62 12.75
C TYR A 116 -24.52 -0.37 13.89
N LYS A 117 -24.88 0.11 15.09
CA LYS A 117 -25.14 -0.73 16.28
C LYS A 117 -23.96 -1.63 16.64
N ILE A 118 -22.76 -1.07 16.54
CA ILE A 118 -21.49 -1.66 16.96
C ILE A 118 -21.03 -1.02 18.28
N GLU A 119 -20.01 -1.59 18.90
CA GLU A 119 -19.27 -0.94 19.98
C GLU A 119 -18.07 -0.19 19.43
N THR A 120 -17.70 0.90 20.10
CA THR A 120 -16.47 1.63 19.78
C THR A 120 -15.61 1.93 21.00
N LYS A 121 -14.32 2.15 20.75
CA LYS A 121 -13.36 2.70 21.72
C LYS A 121 -12.51 3.76 21.04
N THR A 122 -11.90 4.65 21.82
CA THR A 122 -11.05 5.72 21.30
C THR A 122 -9.61 5.56 21.80
N LEU A 123 -8.64 5.80 20.92
CA LEU A 123 -7.22 5.86 21.26
C LEU A 123 -6.66 7.21 20.82
N ALA A 124 -6.49 8.12 21.79
CA ALA A 124 -5.97 9.46 21.55
C ALA A 124 -4.45 9.49 21.69
N LEU A 125 -3.71 9.39 20.58
CA LEU A 125 -2.25 9.50 20.56
C LEU A 125 -1.80 10.36 19.38
N ASP A 126 -0.72 11.14 19.58
CA ASP A 126 -0.09 11.89 18.49
C ASP A 126 1.03 11.06 17.86
N ALA A 127 0.74 10.46 16.71
CA ALA A 127 1.71 9.67 15.97
C ALA A 127 2.92 10.48 15.44
N THR A 128 2.90 11.81 15.50
CA THR A 128 4.06 12.64 15.11
C THR A 128 5.13 12.74 16.19
N ASP A 129 4.82 12.39 17.44
CA ASP A 129 5.77 12.47 18.54
C ASP A 129 6.81 11.33 18.44
N PRO A 130 8.10 11.64 18.23
CA PRO A 130 9.15 10.63 18.09
C PRO A 130 9.55 9.97 19.41
N VAL A 131 9.26 10.58 20.56
CA VAL A 131 9.62 10.06 21.89
C VAL A 131 8.45 9.40 22.61
N LEU A 132 7.24 9.44 22.03
CA LEU A 132 6.06 8.80 22.59
C LEU A 132 6.28 7.31 22.85
N SER A 133 6.05 6.92 24.10
CA SER A 133 5.85 5.54 24.54
C SER A 133 4.37 5.19 24.43
N ILE A 134 4.05 4.10 23.73
CA ILE A 134 2.65 3.77 23.40
C ILE A 134 2.13 2.51 24.08
N ASP A 135 3.00 1.73 24.74
CA ASP A 135 2.65 0.40 25.25
C ASP A 135 1.49 0.47 26.25
N GLU A 136 1.63 1.22 27.34
CA GLU A 136 0.57 1.37 28.34
C GLU A 136 -0.69 2.06 27.77
N PRO A 137 -0.60 3.21 27.06
CA PRO A 137 -1.80 3.84 26.49
C PRO A 137 -2.59 2.93 25.54
N VAL A 138 -1.89 2.17 24.69
CA VAL A 138 -2.53 1.24 23.75
C VAL A 138 -3.17 0.08 24.51
N LEU A 139 -2.44 -0.56 25.43
CA LEU A 139 -2.94 -1.70 26.19
C LEU A 139 -4.13 -1.31 27.07
N ASN A 140 -4.10 -0.14 27.71
CA ASN A 140 -5.21 0.38 28.50
C ASN A 140 -6.44 0.69 27.63
N ALA A 141 -6.23 1.25 26.43
CA ALA A 141 -7.33 1.55 25.52
C ALA A 141 -8.03 0.28 25.02
N ILE A 142 -7.30 -0.79 24.69
CA ILE A 142 -7.90 -2.04 24.20
C ILE A 142 -8.40 -2.94 25.34
N GLY A 143 -7.80 -2.87 26.54
CA GLY A 143 -8.09 -3.80 27.64
C GLY A 143 -7.88 -5.27 27.21
N ASP A 144 -8.87 -6.11 27.49
CA ASP A 144 -8.82 -7.54 27.15
C ASP A 144 -9.22 -7.88 25.70
N ILE A 145 -9.54 -6.85 24.89
CA ILE A 145 -9.95 -7.04 23.51
C ILE A 145 -8.78 -7.63 22.70
N LYS A 146 -9.10 -8.68 21.93
CA LYS A 146 -8.24 -9.18 20.85
C LYS A 146 -8.55 -8.44 19.55
N ILE A 147 -7.52 -7.97 18.86
CA ILE A 147 -7.66 -7.22 17.61
C ILE A 147 -7.66 -8.16 16.41
N THR A 148 -8.72 -8.14 15.62
CA THR A 148 -8.81 -8.96 14.40
C THR A 148 -8.24 -8.24 13.19
N ILE A 149 -8.48 -6.94 13.08
CA ILE A 149 -7.99 -6.11 11.97
C ILE A 149 -7.20 -4.93 12.54
N LEU A 150 -5.93 -4.81 12.18
CA LEU A 150 -5.14 -3.60 12.43
C LEU A 150 -4.93 -2.88 11.11
N ILE A 151 -5.38 -1.62 11.00
CA ILE A 151 -5.10 -0.77 9.85
C ILE A 151 -4.25 0.41 10.28
N ASN A 152 -2.99 0.39 9.85
CA ASN A 152 -2.06 1.50 9.98
C ASN A 152 -2.29 2.51 8.84
N CYS A 153 -3.21 3.45 9.04
CA CYS A 153 -3.61 4.45 8.04
C CYS A 153 -3.17 5.88 8.37
N VAL A 154 -2.77 6.17 9.61
CA VAL A 154 -2.23 7.50 9.98
C VAL A 154 -0.97 7.80 9.17
N GLY A 155 -0.77 9.03 8.72
CA GLY A 155 0.41 9.35 7.92
C GLY A 155 0.23 10.62 7.12
N GLY A 156 1.28 10.96 6.38
CA GLY A 156 1.38 12.18 5.59
C GLY A 156 2.56 13.03 6.03
N ILE A 157 2.93 13.98 5.17
CA ILE A 157 4.04 14.91 5.40
C ILE A 157 3.56 16.29 5.89
N SER A 158 2.38 16.72 5.44
CA SER A 158 1.76 18.01 5.81
C SER A 158 1.43 18.16 7.30
N ILE A 159 1.37 17.05 8.04
CA ILE A 159 1.08 17.03 9.49
C ILE A 159 2.36 17.13 10.32
N ALA A 160 3.49 16.74 9.73
CA ALA A 160 4.77 16.57 10.42
C ALA A 160 5.83 17.60 10.00
N ALA A 161 5.61 18.32 8.90
CA ALA A 161 6.50 19.35 8.39
C ALA A 161 5.76 20.62 8.01
N LYS A 162 6.47 21.74 7.99
CA LYS A 162 5.92 23.06 7.63
C LYS A 162 5.44 23.10 6.19
N ARG A 163 6.15 22.41 5.30
CA ARG A 163 5.84 22.30 3.87
C ARG A 163 5.88 20.86 3.41
N VAL A 164 5.04 20.55 2.43
CA VAL A 164 5.02 19.26 1.75
C VAL A 164 6.25 19.14 0.85
N TYR A 165 6.52 20.15 0.02
CA TYR A 165 7.55 20.07 -1.03
C TYR A 165 8.78 20.93 -0.74
N ASP A 166 9.61 20.49 0.22
CA ASP A 166 10.89 21.13 0.52
C ASP A 166 12.11 20.23 0.25
N PRO A 167 13.22 20.81 -0.28
CA PRO A 167 14.50 20.12 -0.38
C PRO A 167 14.96 19.57 0.96
N LEU A 168 15.71 18.46 0.95
CA LEU A 168 16.19 17.86 2.20
C LEU A 168 17.05 18.82 3.02
N VAL A 169 17.87 19.64 2.36
CA VAL A 169 18.76 20.62 3.00
C VAL A 169 18.02 21.74 3.75
N GLU A 170 16.73 21.91 3.48
CA GLU A 170 15.89 22.91 4.16
C GLU A 170 15.05 22.28 5.29
N ARG A 171 15.10 20.95 5.48
CA ARG A 171 14.38 20.26 6.55
C ARG A 171 15.15 20.36 7.86
N THR A 172 14.43 20.63 8.93
CA THR A 172 14.99 20.60 10.29
C THR A 172 15.09 19.18 10.83
N GLU A 173 15.96 18.96 11.82
CA GLU A 173 16.06 17.67 12.56
C GLU A 173 14.69 17.23 13.10
N SER A 174 13.95 18.15 13.73
CA SER A 174 12.62 17.88 14.25
C SER A 174 11.63 17.42 13.16
N GLU A 175 11.68 18.00 11.96
CA GLU A 175 10.82 17.56 10.86
C GLU A 175 11.21 16.17 10.35
N ILE A 176 12.50 15.86 10.30
CA ILE A 176 12.99 14.52 9.93
C ILE A 176 12.39 13.49 10.89
N ASP A 177 12.52 13.71 12.19
CA ASP A 177 12.03 12.80 13.22
C ASP A 177 10.52 12.67 13.21
N ARG A 178 9.79 13.79 13.10
CA ARG A 178 8.32 13.80 13.10
C ARG A 178 7.76 13.11 11.86
N VAL A 179 8.35 13.35 10.68
CA VAL A 179 7.90 12.72 9.42
C VAL A 179 8.15 11.22 9.46
N PHE A 180 9.30 10.78 9.97
CA PHE A 180 9.55 9.35 10.15
C PHE A 180 8.66 8.74 11.24
N SER A 181 8.39 9.48 12.32
CA SER A 181 7.59 8.99 13.44
C SER A 181 6.18 8.60 12.98
N ILE A 182 5.47 9.51 12.31
CA ILE A 182 4.08 9.27 11.89
C ILE A 182 3.96 8.24 10.76
N ASN A 183 4.96 8.13 9.89
CA ASN A 183 4.88 7.29 8.69
C ASN A 183 5.58 5.92 8.82
N GLY A 184 6.36 5.71 9.88
CA GLY A 184 7.13 4.48 10.10
C GLY A 184 7.12 4.07 11.56
N ARG A 185 7.81 4.82 12.44
CA ARG A 185 8.05 4.42 13.85
C ARG A 185 6.76 4.07 14.59
N PHE A 186 5.76 4.95 14.57
CA PHE A 186 4.51 4.75 15.31
C PHE A 186 3.78 3.47 14.87
N MET A 187 3.73 3.21 13.56
CA MET A 187 3.11 2.00 13.01
C MET A 187 3.86 0.74 13.47
N THR A 188 5.19 0.74 13.40
CA THR A 188 6.02 -0.38 13.87
C THR A 188 5.81 -0.65 15.35
N GLN A 189 5.79 0.39 16.17
CA GLN A 189 5.52 0.26 17.60
C GLN A 189 4.13 -0.31 17.85
N LEU A 190 3.12 0.17 17.12
CA LEU A 190 1.75 -0.29 17.29
C LEU A 190 1.59 -1.76 16.90
N ILE A 191 2.24 -2.18 15.81
CA ILE A 191 2.33 -3.60 15.43
C ILE A 191 2.99 -4.40 16.55
N ARG A 192 4.16 -3.99 17.06
CA ARG A 192 4.86 -4.69 18.15
C ARG A 192 3.97 -4.93 19.37
N VAL A 193 3.25 -3.90 19.81
CA VAL A 193 2.38 -3.96 20.99
C VAL A 193 1.13 -4.82 20.74
N LEU A 194 0.52 -4.71 19.56
CA LEU A 194 -0.75 -5.38 19.26
C LEU A 194 -0.58 -6.80 18.73
N LEU A 195 0.55 -7.14 18.13
CA LEU A 195 0.78 -8.43 17.50
C LEU A 195 0.52 -9.65 18.43
N PRO A 196 0.90 -9.62 19.73
CA PRO A 196 0.50 -10.66 20.72
C PRO A 196 -0.99 -10.62 21.12
N ARG A 197 -1.64 -9.48 20.90
CA ARG A 197 -3.06 -9.22 21.20
C ARG A 197 -3.96 -9.42 19.97
N MET A 198 -3.44 -9.91 18.85
CA MET A 198 -4.28 -10.19 17.68
C MET A 198 -5.02 -11.53 17.80
N THR A 199 -6.15 -11.65 17.09
CA THR A 199 -6.81 -12.94 16.86
C THR A 199 -6.08 -13.71 15.77
N GLU A 200 -6.32 -15.02 15.73
CA GLU A 200 -5.88 -15.90 14.65
C GLU A 200 -7.11 -16.69 14.17
N PRO A 201 -7.66 -16.40 12.97
CA PRO A 201 -7.09 -15.53 11.94
C PRO A 201 -7.12 -14.02 12.27
N GLY A 202 -6.11 -13.28 11.80
CA GLY A 202 -6.01 -11.82 11.88
C GLY A 202 -5.42 -11.20 10.62
N VAL A 203 -5.54 -9.87 10.48
CA VAL A 203 -4.93 -9.14 9.34
C VAL A 203 -4.38 -7.77 9.77
N ILE A 204 -3.17 -7.47 9.29
CA ILE A 204 -2.51 -6.16 9.42
C ILE A 204 -2.44 -5.52 8.04
N ILE A 205 -3.03 -4.34 7.91
CA ILE A 205 -3.02 -3.53 6.69
C ILE A 205 -2.19 -2.27 6.94
N ASN A 206 -1.06 -2.18 6.27
CA ASN A 206 -0.19 -1.02 6.29
C ASN A 206 -0.52 -0.13 5.08
N VAL A 207 -1.06 1.05 5.31
CA VAL A 207 -1.36 2.00 4.23
C VAL A 207 -0.07 2.71 3.82
N GLY A 208 0.54 2.19 2.77
CA GLY A 208 1.70 2.71 2.07
C GLY A 208 1.35 3.91 1.19
N SER A 209 2.11 4.05 0.10
CA SER A 209 1.93 5.10 -0.91
C SER A 209 2.75 4.76 -2.14
N THR A 210 2.29 5.15 -3.34
CA THR A 210 3.12 5.07 -4.55
C THR A 210 4.37 5.96 -4.46
N SER A 211 4.40 6.94 -3.55
CA SER A 211 5.62 7.72 -3.28
C SER A 211 6.78 6.88 -2.73
N ALA A 212 6.54 5.64 -2.28
CA ALA A 212 7.58 4.70 -1.85
C ALA A 212 8.62 4.43 -2.96
N TYR A 213 8.27 4.65 -4.24
CA TYR A 213 9.18 4.55 -5.39
C TYR A 213 10.12 5.76 -5.56
N GLY A 214 10.09 6.72 -4.62
CA GLY A 214 10.97 7.88 -4.60
C GLY A 214 10.46 9.03 -5.46
N LEU A 215 10.10 10.13 -4.81
CA LEU A 215 9.72 11.39 -5.46
C LEU A 215 10.55 12.53 -4.86
N PRO A 216 10.99 13.53 -5.67
CA PRO A 216 11.73 14.68 -5.19
C PRO A 216 10.88 15.55 -4.25
N TRP A 217 11.53 16.25 -3.32
CA TRP A 217 10.94 17.15 -2.31
C TRP A 217 10.02 16.50 -1.25
N VAL A 218 9.70 15.20 -1.41
CA VAL A 218 8.99 14.38 -0.42
C VAL A 218 9.79 13.14 0.01
N GLN A 219 11.12 13.20 -0.12
CA GLN A 219 12.12 12.18 0.18
C GLN A 219 11.95 11.50 1.55
N LEU A 220 11.65 12.25 2.62
CA LEU A 220 11.47 11.69 3.96
C LEU A 220 10.22 10.81 4.01
N TYR A 221 9.14 11.27 3.37
CA TYR A 221 7.89 10.52 3.24
C TYR A 221 8.06 9.30 2.32
N SER A 222 8.73 9.46 1.18
CA SER A 222 9.10 8.35 0.29
C SER A 222 9.93 7.28 1.02
N GLY A 223 10.95 7.69 1.77
CA GLY A 223 11.78 6.79 2.56
C GLY A 223 10.99 6.04 3.63
N ALA A 224 10.14 6.74 4.39
CA ALA A 224 9.30 6.11 5.41
C ALA A 224 8.28 5.12 4.81
N LYS A 225 7.67 5.46 3.67
CA LYS A 225 6.73 4.55 2.97
C LYS A 225 7.44 3.37 2.31
N GLY A 226 8.68 3.55 1.85
CA GLY A 226 9.56 2.46 1.43
C GLY A 226 9.90 1.51 2.59
N TYR A 227 10.25 2.06 3.76
CA TYR A 227 10.45 1.29 5.00
C TYR A 227 9.22 0.46 5.34
N LEU A 228 8.02 1.05 5.27
CA LEU A 228 6.77 0.36 5.59
C LEU A 228 6.49 -0.82 4.63
N ASN A 229 6.80 -0.68 3.34
CA ASN A 229 6.70 -1.79 2.38
C ASN A 229 7.65 -2.94 2.76
N SER A 230 8.91 -2.63 3.03
CA SER A 230 9.91 -3.63 3.43
C SER A 230 9.56 -4.31 4.76
N LEU A 231 9.08 -3.54 5.75
CA LEU A 231 8.59 -4.07 7.03
C LEU A 231 7.44 -5.05 6.81
N SER A 232 6.49 -4.71 5.94
CA SER A 232 5.34 -5.57 5.65
C SER A 232 5.75 -6.88 4.98
N ILE A 233 6.71 -6.83 4.05
CA ILE A 233 7.28 -8.02 3.40
C ILE A 233 7.93 -8.93 4.43
N ALA A 234 8.81 -8.38 5.27
CA ALA A 234 9.52 -9.15 6.29
C ALA A 234 8.54 -9.74 7.31
N LEU A 235 7.60 -8.95 7.82
CA LEU A 235 6.64 -9.40 8.82
C LEU A 235 5.67 -10.46 8.27
N ASN A 236 5.22 -10.34 7.02
CA ASN A 236 4.38 -11.38 6.41
C ASN A 236 5.12 -12.72 6.32
N ALA A 237 6.40 -12.68 5.95
CA ALA A 237 7.26 -13.87 5.93
C ALA A 237 7.50 -14.44 7.34
N GLU A 238 7.63 -13.58 8.35
CA GLU A 238 7.74 -13.98 9.77
C GLU A 238 6.47 -14.67 10.26
N MET A 239 5.28 -14.17 9.94
CA MET A 239 4.00 -14.81 10.31
C MET A 239 3.90 -16.22 9.70
N TYR A 240 4.32 -16.37 8.43
CA TYR A 240 4.39 -17.67 7.79
C TYR A 240 5.41 -18.61 8.47
N ALA A 241 6.64 -18.13 8.72
CA ALA A 241 7.71 -18.93 9.31
C ALA A 241 7.40 -19.38 10.75
N THR A 242 6.62 -18.59 11.48
CA THR A 242 6.19 -18.89 12.86
C THR A 242 4.85 -19.64 12.93
N GLY A 243 4.19 -19.89 11.80
CA GLY A 243 2.92 -20.61 11.72
C GLY A 243 1.70 -19.83 12.24
N ARG A 244 1.82 -18.50 12.37
CA ARG A 244 0.73 -17.65 12.85
C ARG A 244 -0.25 -17.32 11.72
N ASP A 245 -1.56 -17.46 11.96
CA ASP A 245 -2.59 -17.13 10.97
C ASP A 245 -2.88 -15.61 10.96
N ILE A 246 -1.86 -14.81 10.64
CA ILE A 246 -1.98 -13.36 10.47
C ILE A 246 -1.48 -12.96 9.09
N GLU A 247 -2.38 -12.44 8.27
CA GLU A 247 -2.03 -11.84 6.98
C GLU A 247 -1.44 -10.45 7.20
N VAL A 248 -0.31 -10.14 6.56
CA VAL A 248 0.25 -8.78 6.55
C VAL A 248 0.30 -8.27 5.11
N ILE A 249 -0.32 -7.12 4.88
CA ILE A 249 -0.43 -6.50 3.55
C ILE A 249 -0.11 -5.01 3.62
N ALA A 250 0.72 -4.54 2.70
CA ALA A 250 0.92 -3.13 2.41
C ALA A 250 0.11 -2.74 1.17
N VAL A 251 -0.75 -1.74 1.32
CA VAL A 251 -1.50 -1.17 0.20
C VAL A 251 -0.87 0.14 -0.23
N THR A 252 -0.64 0.36 -1.53
CA THR A 252 0.06 1.54 -2.05
C THR A 252 -0.89 2.45 -2.83
N PRO A 253 -1.81 3.19 -2.16
CA PRO A 253 -2.65 4.14 -2.87
C PRO A 253 -1.79 5.24 -3.53
N GLY A 254 -2.25 5.67 -4.70
CA GLY A 254 -1.78 6.89 -5.35
C GLY A 254 -2.43 8.13 -4.73
N SER A 255 -2.63 9.18 -5.53
CA SER A 255 -3.37 10.36 -5.09
C SER A 255 -4.84 10.02 -4.83
N VAL A 256 -5.44 10.58 -3.77
CA VAL A 256 -6.83 10.32 -3.36
C VAL A 256 -7.54 11.64 -3.06
N ALA A 257 -8.67 11.88 -3.72
CA ALA A 257 -9.48 13.07 -3.49
C ALA A 257 -10.12 13.03 -2.09
N GLY A 258 -10.15 14.18 -1.41
CA GLY A 258 -10.73 14.30 -0.06
C GLY A 258 -9.78 13.87 1.06
N THR A 259 -8.49 13.68 0.78
CA THR A 259 -7.48 13.54 1.82
C THR A 259 -7.00 14.92 2.32
N PRO A 260 -6.69 15.08 3.62
CA PRO A 260 -6.20 16.34 4.14
C PRO A 260 -4.95 16.83 3.39
N GLY A 261 -5.01 18.05 2.83
CA GLY A 261 -3.94 18.64 2.02
C GLY A 261 -4.06 18.39 0.50
N PHE A 262 -5.02 17.59 0.04
CA PHE A 262 -5.27 17.31 -1.38
C PHE A 262 -6.74 17.59 -1.74
N LYS A 263 -7.03 18.84 -2.14
CA LYS A 263 -8.37 19.31 -2.53
C LYS A 263 -8.58 19.25 -4.05
N TYR A 264 -8.32 18.09 -4.65
CA TYR A 264 -8.51 17.88 -6.08
C TYR A 264 -9.88 17.27 -6.38
N ALA A 265 -10.43 17.55 -7.56
CA ALA A 265 -11.70 16.98 -8.01
C ALA A 265 -11.58 15.47 -8.26
N VAL A 266 -12.64 14.72 -7.95
CA VAL A 266 -12.67 13.26 -8.16
C VAL A 266 -12.56 12.95 -9.66
N GLY A 267 -11.75 11.94 -10.00
CA GLY A 267 -11.62 11.45 -11.37
C GLY A 267 -11.20 9.98 -11.39
N SER A 268 -11.20 9.35 -12.56
CA SER A 268 -10.88 7.91 -12.67
C SER A 268 -9.49 7.55 -12.14
N PHE A 269 -8.51 8.46 -12.25
CA PHE A 269 -7.15 8.33 -11.72
C PHE A 269 -6.98 8.87 -10.29
N LEU A 270 -8.01 9.55 -9.79
CA LEU A 270 -8.04 10.24 -8.51
C LEU A 270 -9.34 9.85 -7.77
N PRO A 271 -9.43 8.60 -7.31
CA PRO A 271 -10.59 8.12 -6.58
C PRO A 271 -10.79 8.88 -5.26
N ASP A 272 -12.00 8.87 -4.75
CA ASP A 272 -12.31 9.40 -3.42
C ASP A 272 -11.89 8.42 -2.31
N THR A 273 -11.92 8.90 -1.07
CA THR A 273 -11.55 8.11 0.12
C THR A 273 -12.43 6.87 0.31
N LYS A 274 -13.71 6.93 -0.10
CA LYS A 274 -14.65 5.81 0.01
C LYS A 274 -14.32 4.70 -0.98
N THR A 275 -14.05 5.05 -2.23
CA THR A 275 -13.60 4.12 -3.27
C THR A 275 -12.31 3.45 -2.88
N ILE A 276 -11.34 4.22 -2.40
CA ILE A 276 -10.06 3.68 -1.92
C ILE A 276 -10.25 2.78 -0.71
N ALA A 277 -11.08 3.15 0.28
CA ALA A 277 -11.33 2.31 1.45
C ALA A 277 -11.88 0.93 1.06
N ARG A 278 -12.87 0.89 0.15
CA ARG A 278 -13.40 -0.38 -0.39
C ARG A 278 -12.34 -1.17 -1.12
N SER A 279 -11.62 -0.52 -2.01
CA SER A 279 -10.52 -1.13 -2.78
C SER A 279 -9.44 -1.73 -1.87
N ILE A 280 -9.08 -1.06 -0.77
CA ILE A 280 -8.15 -1.58 0.25
C ILE A 280 -8.69 -2.87 0.86
N LEU A 281 -9.95 -2.86 1.33
CA LEU A 281 -10.58 -4.05 1.91
C LEU A 281 -10.75 -5.19 0.89
N ASP A 282 -10.88 -4.87 -0.40
CA ASP A 282 -10.97 -5.83 -1.48
C ASP A 282 -9.63 -6.53 -1.79
N ARG A 283 -8.51 -6.05 -1.23
CA ARG A 283 -7.19 -6.71 -1.37
C ARG A 283 -6.90 -7.75 -0.30
N ILE A 284 -7.71 -7.81 0.76
CA ILE A 284 -7.56 -8.79 1.84
C ILE A 284 -7.69 -10.21 1.27
N GLY A 285 -6.70 -11.08 1.52
CA GLY A 285 -6.63 -12.43 0.99
C GLY A 285 -6.16 -12.51 -0.47
N SER A 286 -5.67 -11.41 -1.05
CA SER A 286 -5.15 -11.37 -2.43
C SER A 286 -3.88 -12.21 -2.59
N GLY A 287 -3.14 -12.47 -1.52
CA GLY A 287 -1.85 -13.18 -1.55
C GLY A 287 -0.69 -12.33 -2.05
N GLN A 288 -0.91 -11.02 -2.28
CA GLN A 288 0.15 -10.05 -2.55
C GLN A 288 0.49 -9.32 -1.24
N THR A 289 1.77 -9.23 -0.89
CA THR A 289 2.19 -8.49 0.31
C THR A 289 2.25 -6.98 0.08
N VAL A 290 2.57 -6.53 -1.14
CA VAL A 290 2.56 -5.11 -1.52
C VAL A 290 1.70 -4.96 -2.76
N VAL A 291 0.65 -4.14 -2.69
CA VAL A 291 -0.34 -4.09 -3.77
C VAL A 291 -1.01 -2.72 -3.89
N SER A 292 -1.23 -2.27 -5.12
CA SER A 292 -2.09 -1.11 -5.36
C SER A 292 -3.54 -1.48 -5.03
N PRO A 293 -4.24 -0.72 -4.17
CA PRO A 293 -5.60 -1.08 -3.80
C PRO A 293 -6.57 -0.97 -4.99
N TYR A 294 -6.39 0.05 -5.82
CA TYR A 294 -7.33 0.41 -6.87
C TYR A 294 -6.74 0.16 -8.27
N TRP A 295 -7.50 -0.54 -9.12
CA TRP A 295 -6.99 -1.07 -10.38
C TRP A 295 -6.46 0.00 -11.34
N VAL A 296 -7.05 1.19 -11.37
CA VAL A 296 -6.55 2.28 -12.24
C VAL A 296 -5.18 2.75 -11.77
N GLN A 297 -4.97 2.85 -10.46
CA GLN A 297 -3.66 3.19 -9.89
C GLN A 297 -2.66 2.04 -10.09
N GLY A 298 -3.10 0.79 -10.00
CA GLY A 298 -2.28 -0.37 -10.37
C GLY A 298 -1.86 -0.36 -11.85
N LEU A 299 -2.74 0.07 -12.75
CA LEU A 299 -2.40 0.25 -14.17
C LEU A 299 -1.41 1.42 -14.34
N GLN A 300 -1.60 2.52 -13.62
CA GLN A 300 -0.63 3.62 -13.61
C GLN A 300 0.74 3.14 -13.14
N GLU A 301 0.84 2.40 -12.03
CA GLU A 301 2.10 1.84 -11.53
C GLU A 301 2.81 0.99 -12.59
N ILE A 302 2.06 0.14 -13.33
CA ILE A 302 2.60 -0.62 -14.45
C ILE A 302 3.14 0.33 -15.54
N LEU A 303 2.38 1.37 -15.90
CA LEU A 303 2.81 2.35 -16.89
C LEU A 303 4.08 3.12 -16.46
N PHE A 304 4.19 3.47 -15.18
CA PHE A 304 5.36 4.12 -14.59
C PHE A 304 6.59 3.20 -14.51
N SER A 305 6.43 1.89 -14.67
CA SER A 305 7.53 0.92 -14.66
C SER A 305 8.24 0.76 -16.00
N PHE A 306 7.64 1.20 -17.13
CA PHE A 306 8.25 1.07 -18.46
C PHE A 306 9.42 2.04 -18.70
N PRO A 307 9.38 3.32 -18.29
CA PRO A 307 10.48 4.25 -18.52
C PRO A 307 11.77 3.80 -17.81
N GLY A 308 12.90 3.88 -18.50
CA GLY A 308 14.21 3.67 -17.87
C GLY A 308 14.49 4.71 -16.76
N PRO A 309 15.43 4.44 -15.83
CA PRO A 309 15.63 5.26 -14.62
C PRO A 309 15.83 6.76 -14.88
N GLN A 310 16.55 7.13 -15.95
CA GLN A 310 16.77 8.53 -16.30
C GLN A 310 15.50 9.22 -16.81
N MET A 311 14.68 8.52 -17.58
CA MET A 311 13.41 9.04 -18.09
C MET A 311 12.40 9.18 -16.95
N TYR A 312 12.28 8.16 -16.09
CA TYR A 312 11.45 8.21 -14.88
C TYR A 312 11.82 9.41 -14.01
N LYS A 313 13.11 9.61 -13.71
CA LYS A 313 13.61 10.76 -12.94
C LYS A 313 13.19 12.10 -13.55
N LYS A 314 13.35 12.29 -14.87
CA LYS A 314 12.97 13.53 -15.56
C LYS A 314 11.45 13.77 -15.51
N MET A 315 10.67 12.72 -15.77
CA MET A 315 9.22 12.78 -15.77
C MET A 315 8.67 13.16 -14.38
N VAL A 316 9.11 12.45 -13.34
CA VAL A 316 8.70 12.74 -11.97
C VAL A 316 9.17 14.13 -11.53
N ALA A 317 10.40 14.55 -11.86
CA ALA A 317 10.89 15.89 -11.52
C ALA A 317 10.04 17.00 -12.12
N ASN A 318 9.56 16.84 -13.37
CA ASN A 318 8.70 17.83 -14.02
C ASN A 318 7.32 17.92 -13.34
N VAL A 319 6.68 16.78 -13.07
CA VAL A 319 5.37 16.73 -12.40
C VAL A 319 5.48 17.37 -11.00
N MET A 320 6.50 16.97 -10.24
CA MET A 320 6.66 17.44 -8.87
C MET A 320 7.07 18.91 -8.78
N ARG A 321 7.76 19.46 -9.80
CA ARG A 321 8.07 20.89 -9.87
C ARG A 321 6.78 21.71 -9.97
N SER A 322 5.84 21.28 -10.81
CA SER A 322 4.52 21.92 -10.91
C SER A 322 3.77 21.88 -9.58
N MET A 323 3.79 20.75 -8.86
CA MET A 323 3.15 20.66 -7.54
C MET A 323 3.81 21.58 -6.51
N LYS A 324 5.15 21.67 -6.50
CA LYS A 324 5.88 22.60 -5.64
C LYS A 324 5.53 24.06 -5.94
N GLU A 325 5.46 24.44 -7.21
CA GLU A 325 5.08 25.80 -7.63
C GLU A 325 3.65 26.18 -7.19
N VAL A 326 2.72 25.23 -7.18
CA VAL A 326 1.36 25.45 -6.65
C VAL A 326 1.40 25.70 -5.15
N GLU A 327 2.12 24.87 -4.38
CA GLU A 327 2.28 25.10 -2.93
C GLU A 327 2.95 26.45 -2.64
N ASP A 328 4.00 26.81 -3.39
CA ASP A 328 4.67 28.10 -3.26
C ASP A 328 3.71 29.28 -3.47
N LYS A 329 2.82 29.20 -4.46
CA LYS A 329 1.78 30.21 -4.72
C LYS A 329 0.73 30.27 -3.62
N ASP A 330 0.25 29.12 -3.16
CA ASP A 330 -0.75 29.04 -2.09
C ASP A 330 -0.22 29.63 -0.77
N LEU A 331 1.05 29.38 -0.45
CA LEU A 331 1.72 29.94 0.73
C LEU A 331 1.99 31.44 0.59
N ALA A 332 2.27 31.93 -0.62
CA ALA A 332 2.44 33.35 -0.87
C ALA A 332 1.12 34.13 -0.74
N ALA A 333 0.00 33.54 -1.15
CA ALA A 333 -1.33 34.16 -1.05
C ALA A 333 -1.88 34.25 0.38
N GLN A 334 -1.29 33.52 1.34
CA GLN A 334 -1.67 33.52 2.75
C GLN A 334 -0.88 34.54 3.61
N LYS A 335 0.09 35.22 3.02
CA LYS A 335 0.91 36.27 3.66
C LYS A 335 0.40 37.65 3.30
#